data_AF-A0A916MEC7-F1
#
_entry.id   AF-A0A916MEC7-F1
#
_cell.length_a   1.000
_cell.length_b   1.000
_cell.length_c   1.000
_cell.angle_alpha   90.00
_cell.angle_beta   90.00
_cell.angle_gamma   90.00
#
_symmetry.space_group_name_H-M   'P 1'
#
loop_
_entity.id
_entity.type
_entity.pdbx_description
1 polymer ?
#
loop_
_entity_poly.entity_id
_entity_poly.type
_entity_poly.pdbx_seq_one_letter_code
_entity_poly.pdbx_strand_id
1 'polypeptide(L)'
;MRCKTCDYTLWNLKARECPECGSPFRPSDFEFTLNSVRFCCPHCGQDYYGTGEKGHLIPDRFPCVSCGQFIEMDQCVLLPTEGVADEQTKVDEMPWFERSRRGIFASWFATIGRAMVAPHRLMDSIPQGSPSGFLFGSLTTSILYGVSAVPVFIVIMAIGAGVGGNATRVVAGMAGGLGGTLLGILVGTFVFMALWIGSAHVVLNITGGTPHPIRRTSQAIGYSAGANVLSAIPCVTFYFFWLWWIWWAVAAIIMLARAQKVSGGRATLAVLAFPLLLFLGAGSLVAVAMYGAMSAAGSGMYYPSTSAATYKAPDAAAQSLARGLTGFAATNNGVWPEDPYEMVDALLVAEEDFSPLTFTPRISAAGFLPPGRKFVARRVGDHVFTYYGLDSKSSDPGLWLIIQSPAPNSPIPTAPSLRIVGLLDGTTLSFAPGEEFDAALAAQNERRAKASLPPLIDPAKVTTESPLTAESP
;
A
#
# COMPACT_ATOMS: atom_id res chain seq x y z
N MET A 1 -30.59 -40.50 -12.66
CA MET A 1 -29.70 -41.35 -13.46
C MET A 1 -29.83 -40.96 -14.93
N ARG A 2 -28.75 -40.51 -15.60
CA ARG A 2 -28.80 -40.06 -17.01
C ARG A 2 -27.68 -40.70 -17.83
N CYS A 3 -27.93 -41.00 -19.11
CA CYS A 3 -26.96 -41.62 -20.00
C CYS A 3 -25.71 -40.75 -20.13
N LYS A 4 -24.52 -41.33 -19.93
CA LYS A 4 -23.26 -40.58 -20.04
C LYS A 4 -22.93 -40.13 -21.47
N THR A 5 -23.57 -40.72 -22.48
CA THR A 5 -23.39 -40.40 -23.90
C THR A 5 -24.34 -39.31 -24.39
N CYS A 6 -25.64 -39.44 -24.11
CA CYS A 6 -26.68 -38.56 -24.68
C CYS A 6 -27.55 -37.82 -23.64
N ASP A 7 -27.24 -37.95 -22.34
CA ASP A 7 -27.98 -37.36 -21.21
C ASP A 7 -29.47 -37.78 -21.07
N TYR A 8 -29.93 -38.80 -21.80
CA TYR A 8 -31.28 -39.35 -21.64
C TYR A 8 -31.50 -39.96 -20.24
N THR A 9 -32.69 -39.81 -19.67
CA THR A 9 -33.04 -40.33 -18.34
C THR A 9 -33.16 -41.86 -18.32
N LEU A 10 -32.45 -42.53 -17.41
CA LEU A 10 -32.33 -43.99 -17.38
C LEU A 10 -33.16 -44.67 -16.27
N TRP A 11 -34.23 -44.04 -15.79
CA TRP A 11 -35.09 -44.61 -14.76
C TRP A 11 -36.06 -45.66 -15.31
N ASN A 12 -36.40 -46.64 -14.48
CA ASN A 12 -37.38 -47.68 -14.80
C ASN A 12 -37.04 -48.52 -16.07
N LEU A 13 -35.76 -48.64 -16.42
CA LEU A 13 -35.33 -49.39 -17.60
C LEU A 13 -34.78 -50.77 -17.21
N LYS A 14 -35.35 -51.83 -17.79
CA LYS A 14 -34.89 -53.22 -17.61
C LYS A 14 -33.78 -53.62 -18.57
N ALA A 15 -33.75 -53.03 -19.77
CA ALA A 15 -32.92 -53.45 -20.89
C ALA A 15 -31.40 -53.18 -20.72
N ARG A 16 -30.98 -52.39 -19.71
CA ARG A 16 -29.57 -51.97 -19.47
C ARG A 16 -28.89 -51.30 -20.66
N GLU A 17 -29.69 -50.81 -21.59
CA GLU A 17 -29.26 -50.05 -22.76
C GLU A 17 -30.08 -48.76 -22.81
N CYS A 18 -29.42 -47.65 -23.16
CA CYS A 18 -30.09 -46.37 -23.32
C CYS A 18 -31.00 -46.43 -24.57
N PRO A 19 -32.31 -46.15 -24.46
CA PRO A 19 -33.23 -46.29 -25.59
C PRO A 19 -32.94 -45.29 -26.72
N GLU A 20 -32.34 -44.14 -26.41
CA GLU A 20 -32.00 -43.13 -27.43
C GLU A 20 -30.74 -43.45 -28.23
N CYS A 21 -29.68 -43.95 -27.59
CA CYS A 21 -28.35 -44.06 -28.22
C CYS A 21 -27.77 -45.48 -28.19
N GLY A 22 -28.48 -46.46 -27.62
CA GLY A 22 -28.06 -47.85 -27.49
C GLY A 22 -26.85 -48.09 -26.57
N SER A 23 -26.29 -47.05 -25.94
CA SER A 23 -25.14 -47.22 -25.06
C SER A 23 -25.52 -48.07 -23.84
N PRO A 24 -24.74 -49.11 -23.51
CA PRO A 24 -24.99 -49.93 -22.33
C PRO A 24 -24.71 -49.10 -21.06
N PHE A 25 -25.40 -49.42 -19.98
CA PHE A 25 -25.18 -48.79 -18.68
C PHE A 25 -25.44 -49.76 -17.52
N ARG A 26 -24.75 -49.56 -16.40
CA ARG A 26 -24.96 -50.31 -15.15
C ARG A 26 -25.29 -49.35 -14.01
N PRO A 27 -26.19 -49.72 -13.07
CA PRO A 27 -26.40 -48.98 -11.83
C PRO A 27 -25.09 -48.63 -11.08
N SER A 28 -24.14 -49.55 -11.03
CA SER A 28 -22.81 -49.35 -10.43
C SER A 28 -21.97 -48.25 -11.10
N ASP A 29 -22.27 -47.88 -12.35
CA ASP A 29 -21.57 -46.81 -13.07
C ASP A 29 -21.94 -45.40 -12.57
N PHE A 30 -22.98 -45.26 -11.75
CA PHE A 30 -23.50 -43.98 -11.28
C PHE A 30 -23.37 -43.87 -9.77
N GLU A 31 -23.08 -42.67 -9.28
CA GLU A 31 -23.10 -42.39 -7.84
C GLU A 31 -24.39 -41.65 -7.49
N PHE A 32 -24.95 -41.98 -6.33
CA PHE A 32 -26.21 -41.44 -5.84
C PHE A 32 -26.07 -40.83 -4.45
N THR A 33 -26.94 -39.87 -4.15
CA THR A 33 -27.13 -39.42 -2.75
C THR A 33 -27.68 -40.60 -1.93
N LEU A 34 -27.17 -40.78 -0.71
CA LEU A 34 -27.65 -41.84 0.20
C LEU A 34 -29.17 -41.85 0.33
N ASN A 35 -29.78 -43.04 0.25
CA ASN A 35 -31.24 -43.23 0.35
C ASN A 35 -32.09 -42.44 -0.66
N SER A 36 -31.50 -41.88 -1.72
CA SER A 36 -32.25 -41.13 -2.73
C SER A 36 -32.81 -42.02 -3.85
N VAL A 37 -32.26 -43.24 -4.02
CA VAL A 37 -32.63 -44.18 -5.08
C VAL A 37 -33.11 -45.50 -4.49
N ARG A 38 -34.19 -46.01 -5.07
CA ARG A 38 -34.73 -47.36 -4.88
C ARG A 38 -34.14 -48.29 -5.92
N PHE A 39 -33.55 -49.37 -5.45
CA PHE A 39 -33.10 -50.50 -6.24
C PHE A 39 -34.19 -51.57 -6.17
N CYS A 40 -35.04 -51.64 -7.18
CA CYS A 40 -36.16 -52.56 -7.22
C CYS A 40 -35.71 -53.93 -7.75
N CYS A 41 -36.05 -55.00 -7.04
CA CYS A 41 -35.82 -56.38 -7.51
C CYS A 41 -36.42 -56.58 -8.91
N PRO A 42 -35.65 -57.07 -9.90
CA PRO A 42 -36.15 -57.22 -11.27
C PRO A 42 -37.27 -58.26 -11.40
N HIS A 43 -37.40 -59.18 -10.43
CA HIS A 43 -38.37 -60.27 -10.44
C HIS A 43 -39.71 -59.92 -9.80
N CYS A 44 -39.71 -59.18 -8.68
CA CYS A 44 -40.92 -58.92 -7.89
C CYS A 44 -41.15 -57.44 -7.54
N GLY A 45 -40.22 -56.54 -7.90
CA GLY A 45 -40.35 -55.11 -7.62
C GLY A 45 -40.07 -54.68 -6.18
N GLN A 46 -39.63 -55.58 -5.29
CA GLN A 46 -39.25 -55.22 -3.91
C GLN A 46 -38.17 -54.14 -3.90
N ASP A 47 -38.40 -53.06 -3.15
CA ASP A 47 -37.51 -51.91 -3.04
C ASP A 47 -36.38 -52.16 -2.02
N TYR A 48 -35.17 -51.74 -2.38
CA TYR A 48 -34.00 -51.64 -1.51
C TYR A 48 -33.37 -50.25 -1.64
N TYR A 49 -32.68 -49.77 -0.61
CA TYR A 49 -32.11 -48.42 -0.60
C TYR A 49 -30.58 -48.48 -0.51
N GLY A 50 -29.91 -47.66 -1.31
CA GLY A 50 -28.46 -47.56 -1.30
C GLY A 50 -27.94 -46.82 -0.08
N THR A 51 -27.33 -47.56 0.84
CA THR A 51 -26.75 -47.04 2.10
C THR A 51 -25.22 -46.97 2.07
N GLY A 52 -24.58 -47.48 1.01
CA GLY A 52 -23.13 -47.39 0.84
C GLY A 52 -22.65 -45.98 0.50
N GLU A 53 -21.35 -45.71 0.66
CA GLU A 53 -20.78 -44.35 0.49
C GLU A 53 -21.12 -43.67 -0.85
N LYS A 54 -21.36 -44.45 -1.90
CA LYS A 54 -21.75 -43.99 -3.25
C LYS A 54 -23.25 -43.99 -3.51
N GLY A 55 -24.07 -44.17 -2.45
CA GLY A 55 -25.51 -44.44 -2.58
C GLY A 55 -25.80 -45.80 -3.22
N HIS A 56 -24.89 -46.76 -3.07
CA HIS A 56 -25.00 -48.14 -3.60
C HIS A 56 -25.54 -49.11 -2.55
N LEU A 57 -26.02 -50.28 -2.98
CA LEU A 57 -26.42 -51.35 -2.06
C LEU A 57 -25.21 -51.95 -1.35
N ILE A 58 -25.35 -52.25 -0.06
CA ILE A 58 -24.38 -53.02 0.72
C ILE A 58 -25.16 -54.12 1.49
N PRO A 59 -24.95 -55.42 1.20
CA PRO A 59 -24.09 -55.96 0.13
C PRO A 59 -24.64 -55.64 -1.28
N ASP A 60 -23.78 -55.71 -2.30
CA ASP A 60 -24.12 -55.50 -3.71
C ASP A 60 -24.81 -56.72 -4.35
N ARG A 61 -24.85 -57.86 -3.65
CA ARG A 61 -25.49 -59.12 -4.05
C ARG A 61 -26.16 -59.79 -2.85
N PHE A 62 -27.42 -60.19 -3.00
CA PHE A 62 -28.18 -60.80 -1.91
C PHE A 62 -29.46 -61.50 -2.42
N PRO A 63 -30.04 -62.46 -1.65
CA PRO A 63 -31.36 -62.99 -1.94
C PRO A 63 -32.45 -61.95 -1.63
N CYS A 64 -33.37 -61.74 -2.58
CA CYS A 64 -34.50 -60.85 -2.40
C CYS A 64 -35.40 -61.32 -1.25
N VAL A 65 -35.72 -60.43 -0.30
CA VAL A 65 -36.52 -60.78 0.89
C VAL A 65 -37.97 -61.16 0.57
N SER A 66 -38.49 -60.75 -0.59
CA SER A 66 -39.86 -61.02 -0.99
C SER A 66 -39.99 -62.32 -1.81
N CYS A 67 -39.15 -62.51 -2.83
CA CYS A 67 -39.26 -63.64 -3.76
C CYS A 67 -38.16 -64.70 -3.63
N GLY A 68 -37.15 -64.48 -2.78
CA GLY A 68 -36.03 -65.39 -2.56
C GLY A 68 -35.00 -65.48 -3.69
N GLN A 69 -35.27 -64.88 -4.86
CA GLN A 69 -34.33 -64.88 -5.99
C GLN A 69 -33.07 -64.11 -5.66
N PHE A 70 -31.91 -64.63 -6.06
CA PHE A 70 -30.64 -63.95 -5.89
C PHE A 70 -30.53 -62.78 -6.86
N ILE A 71 -30.25 -61.58 -6.35
CA ILE A 71 -30.17 -60.36 -7.15
C ILE A 71 -28.80 -59.69 -6.98
N GLU A 72 -28.28 -59.17 -8.09
CA GLU A 72 -27.14 -58.25 -8.09
C GLU A 72 -27.62 -56.81 -8.28
N MET A 73 -26.92 -55.84 -7.67
CA MET A 73 -27.26 -54.41 -7.76
C MET A 73 -27.44 -53.95 -9.22
N ASP A 74 -26.60 -54.43 -10.13
CA ASP A 74 -26.65 -54.04 -11.54
C ASP A 74 -27.87 -54.59 -12.30
N GLN A 75 -28.55 -55.57 -11.74
CA GLN A 75 -29.81 -56.12 -12.26
C GLN A 75 -31.03 -55.37 -11.73
N CYS A 76 -30.90 -54.55 -10.68
CA CYS A 76 -32.00 -53.85 -10.03
C CYS A 76 -32.54 -52.70 -10.89
N VAL A 77 -33.86 -52.62 -11.05
CA VAL A 77 -34.49 -51.48 -11.74
C VAL A 77 -34.41 -50.27 -10.82
N LEU A 78 -33.88 -49.16 -11.31
CA LEU A 78 -33.71 -47.97 -10.48
C LEU A 78 -34.91 -47.05 -10.60
N LEU A 79 -35.40 -46.58 -9.46
CA LEU A 79 -36.42 -45.55 -9.34
C LEU A 79 -35.95 -44.50 -8.32
N PRO A 80 -36.32 -43.22 -8.47
CA PRO A 80 -36.21 -42.28 -7.36
C PRO A 80 -37.02 -42.76 -6.17
N THR A 81 -36.53 -42.44 -4.97
CA THR A 81 -37.31 -42.63 -3.73
C THR A 81 -38.58 -41.80 -3.79
N GLU A 82 -39.66 -42.29 -3.19
CA GLU A 82 -40.93 -41.56 -3.19
C GLU A 82 -40.76 -40.16 -2.57
N GLY A 83 -41.25 -39.13 -3.28
CA GLY A 83 -41.08 -37.73 -2.90
C GLY A 83 -39.70 -37.12 -3.19
N VAL A 84 -38.74 -37.88 -3.71
CA VAL A 84 -37.41 -37.39 -4.13
C VAL A 84 -37.43 -37.13 -5.63
N ALA A 85 -37.16 -35.89 -6.03
CA ALA A 85 -37.03 -35.53 -7.44
C ALA A 85 -35.76 -36.14 -8.05
N ASP A 86 -35.78 -36.44 -9.34
CA ASP A 86 -34.66 -37.01 -10.10
C ASP A 86 -33.33 -36.27 -9.87
N GLU A 87 -33.37 -34.94 -9.80
CA GLU A 87 -32.20 -34.09 -9.61
C GLU A 87 -31.57 -34.26 -8.23
N GLN A 88 -32.37 -34.58 -7.21
CA GLN A 88 -31.90 -34.80 -5.84
C GLN A 88 -31.19 -36.15 -5.67
N THR A 89 -31.35 -37.07 -6.62
CA THR A 89 -30.64 -38.35 -6.61
C THR A 89 -29.17 -38.25 -7.01
N LYS A 90 -28.79 -37.16 -7.70
CA LYS A 90 -27.41 -36.96 -8.17
C LYS A 90 -26.51 -36.52 -7.02
N VAL A 91 -25.32 -37.11 -6.93
CA VAL A 91 -24.26 -36.58 -6.06
C VAL A 91 -23.96 -35.15 -6.50
N ASP A 92 -23.82 -34.25 -5.52
CA ASP A 92 -23.52 -32.87 -5.82
C ASP A 92 -22.11 -32.78 -6.43
N GLU A 93 -22.01 -32.36 -7.69
CA GLU A 93 -20.74 -32.26 -8.42
C GLU A 93 -20.13 -30.86 -8.28
N MET A 94 -18.82 -30.78 -8.06
CA MET A 94 -18.08 -29.52 -8.04
C MET A 94 -18.10 -28.83 -9.42
N PRO A 95 -18.74 -27.65 -9.59
CA PRO A 95 -18.93 -27.05 -10.92
C PRO A 95 -17.62 -26.80 -11.66
N TRP A 96 -16.53 -26.49 -10.96
CA TRP A 96 -15.21 -26.27 -11.55
C TRP A 96 -14.60 -27.52 -12.20
N PHE A 97 -14.90 -28.72 -11.70
CA PHE A 97 -14.41 -29.96 -12.30
C PHE A 97 -15.19 -30.34 -13.56
N GLU A 98 -16.43 -29.86 -13.67
CA GLU A 98 -17.31 -30.03 -14.82
C GLU A 98 -17.06 -29.03 -15.98
N ARG A 99 -15.93 -28.29 -15.96
CA ARG A 99 -15.63 -27.23 -16.93
C ARG A 99 -15.44 -27.71 -18.38
N SER A 100 -15.08 -28.98 -18.58
CA SER A 100 -15.04 -29.59 -19.93
C SER A 100 -16.43 -29.72 -20.54
N ARG A 101 -17.46 -29.98 -19.70
CA ARG A 101 -18.85 -30.13 -20.12
C ARG A 101 -19.61 -28.80 -20.11
N ARG A 102 -19.43 -27.96 -19.09
CA ARG A 102 -20.18 -26.69 -18.91
C ARG A 102 -19.51 -25.48 -19.56
N GLY A 103 -18.24 -25.59 -19.92
CA GLY A 103 -17.40 -24.44 -20.31
C GLY A 103 -16.79 -23.72 -19.11
N ILE A 104 -15.64 -23.09 -19.34
CA ILE A 104 -14.80 -22.51 -18.27
C ILE A 104 -15.53 -21.41 -17.50
N PHE A 105 -16.17 -20.46 -18.20
CA PHE A 105 -16.83 -19.32 -17.57
C PHE A 105 -18.07 -19.71 -16.77
N ALA A 106 -18.93 -20.57 -17.34
CA ALA A 106 -20.13 -21.04 -16.64
C ALA A 106 -19.76 -21.83 -15.37
N SER A 107 -18.74 -22.70 -15.45
CA SER A 107 -18.20 -23.41 -14.28
C SER A 107 -17.58 -22.48 -13.24
N TRP A 108 -16.89 -21.41 -13.67
CA TRP A 108 -16.33 -20.41 -12.77
C TRP A 108 -17.42 -19.68 -11.98
N PHE A 109 -18.40 -19.10 -12.66
CA PHE A 109 -19.51 -18.40 -12.01
C PHE A 109 -20.39 -19.33 -11.16
N ALA A 110 -20.63 -20.58 -11.61
CA ALA A 110 -21.35 -21.56 -10.81
C ALA A 110 -20.60 -21.93 -9.52
N THR A 111 -19.26 -22.00 -9.58
CA THR A 111 -18.42 -22.22 -8.39
C THR A 111 -18.50 -21.02 -7.43
N ILE A 112 -18.41 -19.80 -7.96
CA ILE A 112 -18.59 -18.55 -7.21
C ILE A 112 -19.95 -18.52 -6.50
N GLY A 113 -21.04 -18.76 -7.24
CA GLY A 113 -22.39 -18.73 -6.69
C GLY A 113 -22.60 -19.77 -5.59
N ARG A 114 -22.01 -20.96 -5.72
CA ARG A 114 -22.05 -21.96 -4.65
C ARG A 114 -21.18 -21.61 -3.45
N ALA A 115 -20.00 -21.02 -3.66
CA ALA A 115 -19.14 -20.57 -2.57
C ALA A 115 -19.84 -19.48 -1.74
N MET A 116 -20.62 -18.62 -2.40
CA MET A 116 -21.49 -17.64 -1.75
C MET A 116 -22.62 -18.33 -0.97
N VAL A 117 -23.47 -19.12 -1.61
CA VAL A 117 -24.75 -19.52 -1.00
C VAL A 117 -24.65 -20.79 -0.14
N ALA A 118 -23.80 -21.74 -0.51
CA ALA A 118 -23.74 -23.06 0.12
C ALA A 118 -22.29 -23.59 0.22
N PRO A 119 -21.39 -22.90 0.94
CA PRO A 119 -19.98 -23.29 1.04
C PRO A 119 -19.78 -24.72 1.58
N HIS A 120 -20.64 -25.19 2.50
CA HIS A 120 -20.59 -26.55 3.03
C HIS A 120 -20.84 -27.60 1.93
N ARG A 121 -21.90 -27.45 1.13
CA ARG A 121 -22.20 -28.35 -0.01
C ARG A 121 -21.10 -28.30 -1.06
N LEU A 122 -20.55 -27.11 -1.31
CA LEU A 122 -19.42 -26.95 -2.21
C LEU A 122 -18.22 -27.78 -1.72
N MET A 123 -17.88 -27.73 -0.44
CA MET A 123 -16.77 -28.51 0.10
C MET A 123 -17.02 -30.02 0.05
N ASP A 124 -18.25 -30.45 0.35
CA ASP A 124 -18.66 -31.84 0.32
C ASP A 124 -18.60 -32.41 -1.12
N SER A 125 -18.81 -31.57 -2.15
CA SER A 125 -18.70 -31.94 -3.56
C SER A 125 -17.27 -32.13 -4.10
N ILE A 126 -16.23 -31.83 -3.31
CA ILE A 126 -14.82 -31.89 -3.73
C ILE A 126 -14.18 -33.22 -3.32
N PRO A 127 -13.81 -34.11 -4.27
CA PRO A 127 -13.12 -35.36 -3.95
C PRO A 127 -11.76 -35.11 -3.29
N GLN A 128 -11.37 -35.94 -2.32
CA GLN A 128 -10.09 -35.77 -1.60
C GLN A 128 -8.85 -35.89 -2.52
N GLY A 129 -8.97 -36.64 -3.62
CA GLY A 129 -7.94 -36.83 -4.65
C GLY A 129 -7.83 -35.70 -5.67
N SER A 130 -8.76 -34.73 -5.67
CA SER A 130 -8.80 -33.70 -6.71
C SER A 130 -7.63 -32.72 -6.61
N PRO A 131 -7.37 -31.92 -7.68
CA PRO A 131 -6.37 -30.85 -7.64
C PRO A 131 -6.57 -29.88 -6.47
N SER A 132 -5.50 -29.17 -6.11
CA SER A 132 -5.56 -28.12 -5.09
C SER A 132 -6.47 -26.96 -5.52
N GLY A 133 -7.10 -26.28 -4.57
CA GLY A 133 -7.88 -25.07 -4.83
C GLY A 133 -7.03 -23.82 -5.06
N PHE A 134 -5.71 -23.90 -4.86
CA PHE A 134 -4.79 -22.76 -4.91
C PHE A 134 -4.92 -21.95 -6.21
N LEU A 135 -4.81 -22.60 -7.37
CA LEU A 135 -4.84 -21.90 -8.66
C LEU A 135 -6.19 -21.22 -8.90
N PHE A 136 -7.30 -21.90 -8.59
CA PHE A 136 -8.63 -21.31 -8.69
C PHE A 136 -8.76 -20.08 -7.79
N GLY A 137 -8.33 -20.20 -6.53
CA GLY A 137 -8.42 -19.12 -5.55
C GLY A 137 -7.58 -17.91 -5.94
N SER A 138 -6.32 -18.12 -6.33
CA SER A 138 -5.40 -17.05 -6.72
C SER A 138 -5.86 -16.33 -8.00
N LEU A 139 -6.29 -17.07 -9.03
CA LEU A 139 -6.81 -16.48 -10.27
C LEU A 139 -8.12 -15.74 -10.05
N THR A 140 -9.05 -16.33 -9.30
CA THR A 140 -10.34 -15.69 -8.98
C THR A 140 -10.09 -14.39 -8.24
N THR A 141 -9.27 -14.41 -7.20
CA THR A 141 -8.93 -13.22 -6.42
C THR A 141 -8.20 -12.17 -7.26
N SER A 142 -7.26 -12.58 -8.13
CA SER A 142 -6.57 -11.67 -9.07
C SER A 142 -7.54 -10.97 -10.01
N ILE A 143 -8.46 -11.72 -10.62
CA ILE A 143 -9.44 -11.17 -11.57
C ILE A 143 -10.35 -10.17 -10.85
N LEU A 144 -10.88 -10.53 -9.68
CA LEU A 144 -11.80 -9.66 -8.94
C LEU A 144 -11.13 -8.36 -8.51
N TYR A 145 -9.90 -8.42 -7.96
CA TYR A 145 -9.16 -7.21 -7.61
C TYR A 145 -8.69 -6.41 -8.82
N GLY A 146 -8.25 -7.08 -9.90
CA GLY A 146 -7.88 -6.42 -11.15
C GLY A 146 -9.04 -5.63 -11.75
N VAL A 147 -10.24 -6.23 -11.82
CA VAL A 147 -11.47 -5.55 -12.27
C VAL A 147 -11.79 -4.34 -11.39
N SER A 148 -11.65 -4.49 -10.06
CA SER A 148 -11.91 -3.38 -9.13
C SER A 148 -10.93 -2.21 -9.25
N ALA A 149 -9.69 -2.48 -9.66
CA ALA A 149 -8.64 -1.47 -9.80
C ALA A 149 -8.83 -0.60 -11.06
N VAL A 150 -9.39 -1.14 -12.14
CA VAL A 150 -9.48 -0.45 -13.44
C VAL A 150 -10.19 0.92 -13.32
N PRO A 151 -11.36 1.06 -12.68
CA PRO A 151 -12.03 2.36 -12.59
C PRO A 151 -11.28 3.39 -11.76
N VAL A 152 -10.53 2.96 -10.74
CA VAL A 152 -9.65 3.87 -9.98
C VAL A 152 -8.58 4.46 -10.89
N PHE A 153 -7.96 3.64 -11.74
CA PHE A 153 -6.99 4.13 -12.73
C PHE A 153 -7.63 5.04 -13.78
N ILE A 154 -8.87 4.78 -14.20
CA ILE A 154 -9.59 5.67 -15.12
C ILE A 154 -9.83 7.04 -14.47
N VAL A 155 -10.21 7.09 -13.20
CA VAL A 155 -10.40 8.36 -12.47
C VAL A 155 -9.08 9.11 -12.31
N ILE A 156 -8.00 8.43 -11.92
CA ILE A 156 -6.66 9.02 -11.82
C ILE A 156 -6.21 9.56 -13.19
N MET A 157 -6.56 8.87 -14.28
CA MET A 157 -6.30 9.31 -15.66
C MET A 157 -7.05 10.58 -16.03
N ALA A 158 -8.35 10.64 -15.70
CA ALA A 158 -9.16 11.82 -15.94
C ALA A 158 -8.64 13.05 -15.17
N ILE A 159 -8.21 12.87 -13.92
CA ILE A 159 -7.64 13.94 -13.10
C ILE A 159 -6.29 14.38 -13.66
N GLY A 160 -5.37 13.45 -13.94
CA GLY A 160 -4.03 13.77 -14.45
C GLY A 160 -4.03 14.46 -15.81
N ALA A 161 -4.98 14.11 -16.68
CA ALA A 161 -5.16 14.79 -17.98
C ALA A 161 -5.65 16.24 -17.82
N GLY A 162 -6.43 16.54 -16.77
CA GLY A 162 -6.96 17.88 -16.50
C GLY A 162 -5.93 18.90 -16.00
N VAL A 163 -4.77 18.44 -15.47
CA VAL A 163 -3.74 19.31 -14.85
C VAL A 163 -2.69 19.82 -15.88
N GLY A 164 -2.95 19.69 -17.18
CA GLY A 164 -2.11 20.32 -18.23
C GLY A 164 -0.78 19.62 -18.52
N GLY A 165 -0.66 18.33 -18.22
CA GLY A 165 0.51 17.52 -18.56
C GLY A 165 0.57 17.12 -20.04
N ASN A 166 1.77 16.81 -20.55
CA ASN A 166 1.94 16.19 -21.87
C ASN A 166 1.19 14.85 -21.91
N ALA A 167 0.11 14.79 -22.69
CA ALA A 167 -0.80 13.64 -22.77
C ALA A 167 -0.06 12.31 -23.03
N THR A 168 0.99 12.31 -23.84
CA THR A 168 1.77 11.10 -24.13
C THR A 168 2.51 10.58 -22.89
N ARG A 169 3.10 11.48 -22.08
CA ARG A 169 3.78 11.08 -20.84
C ARG A 169 2.78 10.61 -19.79
N VAL A 170 1.63 11.25 -19.70
CA VAL A 170 0.54 10.85 -18.80
C VAL A 170 0.04 9.45 -19.14
N VAL A 171 -0.26 9.18 -20.42
CA VAL A 171 -0.72 7.87 -20.88
C VAL A 171 0.35 6.79 -20.67
N ALA A 172 1.62 7.04 -21.01
CA ALA A 172 2.69 6.07 -20.83
C ALA A 172 2.94 5.74 -19.34
N GLY A 173 3.00 6.75 -18.48
CA GLY A 173 3.16 6.57 -17.04
C GLY A 173 2.00 5.79 -16.42
N MET A 174 0.77 6.04 -16.88
CA MET A 174 -0.41 5.34 -16.39
C MET A 174 -0.53 3.92 -16.92
N ALA A 175 -0.18 3.66 -18.19
CA ALA A 175 -0.12 2.30 -18.72
C ALA A 175 0.92 1.46 -17.96
N GLY A 176 2.09 2.05 -17.67
CA GLY A 176 3.10 1.44 -16.80
C GLY A 176 2.60 1.20 -15.37
N GLY A 177 1.93 2.19 -14.78
CA GLY A 177 1.35 2.10 -13.44
C GLY A 177 0.25 1.04 -13.32
N LEU A 178 -0.68 0.99 -14.28
CA LEU A 178 -1.74 -0.01 -14.34
C LEU A 178 -1.15 -1.41 -14.58
N GLY A 179 -0.25 -1.55 -15.56
CA GLY A 179 0.42 -2.82 -15.85
C GLY A 179 1.21 -3.35 -14.65
N GLY A 180 1.99 -2.49 -13.99
CA GLY A 180 2.70 -2.81 -12.76
C GLY A 180 1.76 -3.19 -11.61
N THR A 181 0.63 -2.50 -11.47
CA THR A 181 -0.38 -2.81 -10.44
C THR A 181 -1.07 -4.13 -10.70
N LEU A 182 -1.49 -4.42 -11.94
CA LEU A 182 -2.11 -5.69 -12.30
C LEU A 182 -1.14 -6.87 -12.11
N LEU A 183 0.13 -6.70 -12.49
CA LEU A 183 1.17 -7.68 -12.22
C LEU A 183 1.41 -7.86 -10.72
N GLY A 184 1.45 -6.76 -9.97
CA GLY A 184 1.56 -6.77 -8.52
C GLY A 184 0.40 -7.48 -7.83
N ILE A 185 -0.83 -7.26 -8.29
CA ILE A 185 -2.03 -7.98 -7.82
C ILE A 185 -1.91 -9.48 -8.15
N LEU A 186 -1.49 -9.83 -9.36
CA LEU A 186 -1.33 -11.22 -9.76
C LEU A 186 -0.29 -11.93 -8.88
N VAL A 187 0.94 -11.41 -8.80
CA VAL A 187 2.01 -12.01 -7.98
C VAL A 187 1.64 -11.98 -6.50
N GLY A 188 1.14 -10.84 -6.01
CA GLY A 188 0.76 -10.63 -4.63
C GLY A 188 -0.32 -11.60 -4.16
N THR A 189 -1.37 -11.83 -4.96
CA THR A 189 -2.43 -12.78 -4.58
C THR A 189 -1.95 -14.23 -4.55
N PHE A 190 -1.01 -14.63 -5.40
CA PHE A 190 -0.39 -15.97 -5.34
C PHE A 190 0.40 -16.15 -4.05
N VAL A 191 1.26 -15.20 -3.71
CA VAL A 191 2.05 -15.22 -2.46
C VAL A 191 1.11 -15.20 -1.26
N PHE A 192 0.14 -14.29 -1.26
CA PHE A 192 -0.85 -14.14 -0.20
C PHE A 192 -1.65 -15.41 0.04
N MET A 193 -2.15 -16.05 -1.02
CA MET A 193 -2.90 -17.31 -0.93
C MET A 193 -2.02 -18.45 -0.39
N ALA A 194 -0.75 -18.51 -0.79
CA ALA A 194 0.20 -19.51 -0.29
C ALA A 194 0.47 -19.33 1.22
N LEU A 195 0.73 -18.09 1.65
CA LEU A 195 0.94 -17.75 3.06
C LEU A 195 -0.32 -18.02 3.89
N TRP A 196 -1.50 -17.70 3.38
CA TRP A 196 -2.75 -17.96 4.09
C TRP A 196 -3.01 -19.46 4.24
N ILE A 197 -2.89 -20.24 3.15
CA ILE A 197 -3.07 -21.70 3.22
C ILE A 197 -2.06 -22.34 4.17
N GLY A 198 -0.80 -21.93 4.09
CA GLY A 198 0.27 -22.44 4.94
C GLY A 198 0.01 -22.14 6.42
N SER A 199 -0.24 -20.89 6.76
CA SER A 199 -0.52 -20.46 8.13
C SER A 199 -1.77 -21.13 8.71
N ALA A 200 -2.88 -21.20 7.96
CA ALA A 200 -4.08 -21.90 8.40
C ALA A 200 -3.80 -23.39 8.68
N HIS A 201 -3.03 -24.05 7.81
CA HIS A 201 -2.67 -25.46 8.03
C HIS A 201 -1.73 -25.65 9.23
N VAL A 202 -0.76 -24.75 9.43
CA VAL A 202 0.13 -24.77 10.60
C VAL A 202 -0.66 -24.58 11.89
N VAL A 203 -1.57 -23.61 11.95
CA VAL A 203 -2.42 -23.37 13.12
C VAL A 203 -3.30 -24.58 13.44
N LEU A 204 -3.89 -25.23 12.42
CA LEU A 204 -4.64 -26.47 12.65
C LEU A 204 -3.76 -27.59 13.22
N ASN A 205 -2.52 -27.74 12.72
CA ASN A 205 -1.58 -28.73 13.24
C ASN A 205 -1.19 -28.46 14.69
N ILE A 206 -0.84 -27.21 15.03
CA ILE A 206 -0.46 -26.81 16.41
C ILE A 206 -1.62 -26.99 17.39
N THR A 207 -2.86 -26.71 16.97
CA THR A 207 -4.03 -26.74 17.86
C THR A 207 -4.66 -28.13 18.04
N GLY A 208 -4.09 -29.18 17.45
CA GLY A 208 -4.57 -30.55 17.62
C GLY A 208 -4.54 -31.44 16.36
N GLY A 209 -3.59 -31.21 15.45
CA GLY A 209 -3.39 -32.02 14.25
C GLY A 209 -4.43 -31.84 13.14
N THR A 210 -4.12 -32.31 11.94
CA THR A 210 -5.05 -32.36 10.80
C THR A 210 -5.17 -33.79 10.25
N PRO A 211 -6.39 -34.32 10.02
CA PRO A 211 -6.57 -35.65 9.45
C PRO A 211 -6.25 -35.70 7.94
N HIS A 212 -6.19 -34.55 7.27
CA HIS A 212 -5.94 -34.47 5.83
C HIS A 212 -4.76 -33.52 5.51
N PRO A 213 -4.02 -33.76 4.41
CA PRO A 213 -2.84 -32.98 4.05
C PRO A 213 -3.18 -31.53 3.68
N ILE A 214 -2.16 -30.67 3.58
CA ILE A 214 -2.29 -29.25 3.20
C ILE A 214 -3.09 -29.02 1.92
N ARG A 215 -3.07 -29.97 0.97
CA ARG A 215 -3.90 -29.93 -0.24
C ARG A 215 -5.39 -29.76 0.08
N ARG A 216 -5.88 -30.38 1.15
CA ARG A 216 -7.29 -30.29 1.57
C ARG A 216 -7.61 -28.91 2.18
N THR A 217 -6.67 -28.31 2.90
CA THR A 217 -6.75 -26.89 3.33
C THR A 217 -6.77 -25.95 2.13
N SER A 218 -5.92 -26.20 1.13
CA SER A 218 -5.88 -25.43 -0.11
C SER A 218 -7.19 -25.49 -0.90
N GLN A 219 -7.84 -26.66 -0.94
CA GLN A 219 -9.17 -26.78 -1.53
C GLN A 219 -10.20 -25.91 -0.81
N ALA A 220 -10.24 -25.96 0.53
CA ALA A 220 -11.19 -25.17 1.32
C ALA A 220 -11.02 -23.66 1.10
N ILE A 221 -9.79 -23.15 1.29
CA ILE A 221 -9.50 -21.71 1.18
C ILE A 221 -9.54 -21.24 -0.28
N GLY A 222 -9.01 -22.04 -1.20
CA GLY A 222 -8.95 -21.68 -2.61
C GLY A 222 -10.34 -21.61 -3.25
N TYR A 223 -11.20 -22.60 -3.01
CA TYR A 223 -12.56 -22.59 -3.58
C TYR A 223 -13.52 -21.67 -2.84
N SER A 224 -13.28 -21.35 -1.56
CA SER A 224 -14.05 -20.31 -0.87
C SER A 224 -13.78 -18.91 -1.41
N ALA A 225 -12.67 -18.68 -2.13
CA ALA A 225 -12.33 -17.40 -2.76
C ALA A 225 -13.42 -16.86 -3.69
N GLY A 226 -14.33 -17.70 -4.19
CA GLY A 226 -15.50 -17.25 -4.92
C GLY A 226 -16.41 -16.30 -4.11
N ALA A 227 -16.40 -16.41 -2.78
CA ALA A 227 -17.13 -15.50 -1.90
C ALA A 227 -16.61 -14.04 -1.95
N ASN A 228 -15.43 -13.82 -2.52
CA ASN A 228 -14.89 -12.48 -2.74
C ASN A 228 -15.52 -11.77 -3.95
N VAL A 229 -16.47 -12.37 -4.69
CA VAL A 229 -17.00 -11.76 -5.93
C VAL A 229 -17.50 -10.32 -5.76
N LEU A 230 -17.97 -9.96 -4.56
CA LEU A 230 -18.43 -8.62 -4.23
C LEU A 230 -17.30 -7.58 -4.25
N SER A 231 -16.03 -8.00 -4.16
CA SER A 231 -14.87 -7.13 -4.31
C SER A 231 -14.65 -6.64 -5.74
N ALA A 232 -15.30 -7.24 -6.75
CA ALA A 232 -15.23 -6.75 -8.12
C ALA A 232 -16.04 -5.46 -8.35
N ILE A 233 -16.93 -5.06 -7.43
CA ILE A 233 -17.78 -3.87 -7.60
C ILE A 233 -16.93 -2.62 -7.34
N PRO A 234 -16.59 -1.84 -8.38
CA PRO A 234 -15.75 -0.66 -8.21
C PRO A 234 -16.38 0.34 -7.25
N CYS A 235 -15.53 1.08 -6.52
CA CYS A 235 -15.91 2.06 -5.50
C CYS A 235 -16.59 1.47 -4.25
N VAL A 236 -17.53 0.53 -4.38
CA VAL A 236 -18.17 -0.15 -3.24
C VAL A 236 -17.15 -0.97 -2.46
N THR A 237 -16.23 -1.64 -3.17
CA THR A 237 -15.19 -2.45 -2.54
C THR A 237 -14.35 -1.66 -1.55
N PHE A 238 -13.98 -0.41 -1.84
CA PHE A 238 -13.11 0.36 -0.95
C PHE A 238 -13.80 0.71 0.38
N TYR A 239 -15.09 1.08 0.34
CA TYR A 239 -15.82 1.47 1.55
C TYR A 239 -16.33 0.28 2.36
N PHE A 240 -16.66 -0.82 1.69
CA PHE A 240 -17.28 -1.99 2.31
C PHE A 240 -16.37 -3.23 2.29
N PHE A 241 -15.06 -3.05 2.10
CA PHE A 241 -14.11 -4.16 1.99
C PHE A 241 -14.22 -5.15 3.17
N TRP A 242 -14.48 -4.62 4.37
CA TRP A 242 -14.60 -5.39 5.59
C TRP A 242 -15.81 -6.34 5.58
N LEU A 243 -16.95 -5.92 5.00
CA LEU A 243 -18.14 -6.78 4.87
C LEU A 243 -17.86 -7.96 3.94
N TRP A 244 -17.23 -7.69 2.79
CA TRP A 244 -16.89 -8.70 1.79
C TRP A 244 -15.88 -9.69 2.35
N TRP A 245 -14.90 -9.17 3.08
CA TRP A 245 -13.90 -9.96 3.75
C TRP A 245 -14.50 -10.86 4.83
N ILE A 246 -15.41 -10.35 5.67
CA ILE A 246 -16.12 -11.15 6.67
C ILE A 246 -16.87 -12.30 6.00
N TRP A 247 -17.57 -12.02 4.90
CA TRP A 247 -18.32 -13.05 4.20
C TRP A 247 -17.43 -14.15 3.64
N TRP A 248 -16.32 -13.79 3.01
CA TRP A 248 -15.34 -14.76 2.55
C TRP A 248 -14.73 -15.56 3.71
N ALA A 249 -14.44 -14.92 4.84
CA ALA A 249 -13.92 -15.60 6.02
C ALA A 249 -14.93 -16.63 6.54
N VAL A 250 -16.22 -16.29 6.61
CA VAL A 250 -17.29 -17.24 6.99
C VAL A 250 -17.32 -18.44 6.04
N ALA A 251 -17.30 -18.22 4.72
CA ALA A 251 -17.27 -19.30 3.74
C ALA A 251 -16.02 -20.18 3.91
N ALA A 252 -14.84 -19.58 4.08
CA ALA A 252 -13.58 -20.29 4.30
C ALA A 252 -13.61 -21.11 5.60
N ILE A 253 -14.16 -20.59 6.69
CA ILE A 253 -14.29 -21.29 7.99
C ILE A 253 -15.19 -22.52 7.84
N ILE A 254 -16.36 -22.37 7.21
CA ILE A 254 -17.31 -23.47 7.00
C ILE A 254 -16.65 -24.55 6.14
N MET A 255 -16.03 -24.17 5.02
CA MET A 255 -15.34 -25.12 4.15
C MET A 255 -14.18 -25.80 4.86
N LEU A 256 -13.37 -25.06 5.63
CA LEU A 256 -12.21 -25.62 6.31
C LEU A 256 -12.60 -26.60 7.42
N ALA A 257 -13.63 -26.28 8.21
CA ALA A 257 -14.16 -27.17 9.25
C ALA A 257 -14.60 -28.52 8.66
N ARG A 258 -15.31 -28.48 7.52
CA ARG A 258 -15.73 -29.68 6.78
C ARG A 258 -14.57 -30.42 6.15
N ALA A 259 -13.69 -29.69 5.46
CA ALA A 259 -12.56 -30.23 4.72
C ALA A 259 -11.60 -31.01 5.62
N GLN A 260 -11.31 -30.47 6.80
CA GLN A 260 -10.36 -31.00 7.77
C GLN A 260 -11.02 -31.77 8.91
N LYS A 261 -12.36 -31.95 8.91
CA LYS A 261 -13.11 -32.61 9.99
C LYS A 261 -12.75 -32.09 11.39
N VAL A 262 -12.58 -30.78 11.52
CA VAL A 262 -12.24 -30.10 12.78
C VAL A 262 -13.43 -29.31 13.32
N SER A 263 -13.43 -28.99 14.61
CA SER A 263 -14.42 -28.10 15.22
C SER A 263 -14.42 -26.72 14.55
N GLY A 264 -15.59 -26.04 14.53
CA GLY A 264 -15.73 -24.70 13.97
C GLY A 264 -14.82 -23.66 14.64
N GLY A 265 -14.58 -23.75 15.96
CA GLY A 265 -13.67 -22.85 16.68
C GLY A 265 -12.22 -22.96 16.21
N ARG A 266 -11.72 -24.19 16.01
CA ARG A 266 -10.37 -24.44 15.46
C ARG A 266 -10.25 -23.93 14.02
N ALA A 267 -11.27 -24.14 13.19
CA ALA A 267 -11.30 -23.61 11.83
C ALA A 267 -11.32 -22.06 11.82
N THR A 268 -12.07 -21.43 12.73
CA THR A 268 -12.13 -19.98 12.91
C THR A 268 -10.75 -19.41 13.27
N LEU A 269 -10.10 -19.98 14.29
CA LEU A 269 -8.76 -19.57 14.67
C LEU A 269 -7.76 -19.70 13.51
N ALA A 270 -7.82 -20.82 12.78
CA ALA A 270 -6.93 -21.06 11.64
C ALA A 270 -7.12 -20.08 10.47
N VAL A 271 -8.36 -19.75 10.11
CA VAL A 271 -8.64 -18.79 9.03
C VAL A 271 -8.26 -17.36 9.44
N LEU A 272 -8.55 -16.97 10.69
CA LEU A 272 -8.34 -15.59 11.17
C LEU A 272 -6.91 -15.29 11.62
N ALA A 273 -6.10 -16.31 11.93
CA ALA A 273 -4.74 -16.12 12.45
C ALA A 273 -3.87 -15.24 11.54
N PHE A 274 -3.85 -15.50 10.23
CA PHE A 274 -3.02 -14.75 9.29
C PHE A 274 -3.40 -13.25 9.20
N PRO A 275 -4.67 -12.87 9.00
CA PRO A 275 -5.13 -11.50 9.11
C PRO A 275 -4.75 -10.83 10.42
N LEU A 276 -4.95 -11.52 11.55
CA LEU A 276 -4.62 -10.95 12.87
C LEU A 276 -3.13 -10.68 12.98
N LEU A 277 -2.27 -11.59 12.51
CA LEU A 277 -0.82 -11.38 12.45
C LEU A 277 -0.45 -10.22 11.52
N LEU A 278 -1.11 -10.09 10.37
CA LEU A 278 -0.89 -8.95 9.46
C LEU A 278 -1.33 -7.63 10.07
N PHE A 279 -2.47 -7.56 10.76
CA PHE A 279 -2.93 -6.34 11.43
C PHE A 279 -2.01 -5.96 12.59
N LEU A 280 -1.57 -6.93 13.39
CA LEU A 280 -0.61 -6.69 14.47
C LEU A 280 0.75 -6.24 13.91
N GLY A 281 1.23 -6.89 12.86
CA GLY A 281 2.50 -6.54 12.21
C GLY A 281 2.47 -5.18 11.51
N ALA A 282 1.43 -4.90 10.72
CA ALA A 282 1.26 -3.62 10.05
C ALA A 282 1.01 -2.48 11.05
N GLY A 283 0.19 -2.72 12.08
CA GLY A 283 -0.01 -1.76 13.17
C GLY A 283 1.29 -1.44 13.91
N SER A 284 2.12 -2.46 14.18
CA SER A 284 3.44 -2.29 14.78
C SER A 284 4.37 -1.48 13.88
N LEU A 285 4.40 -1.78 12.58
CA LEU A 285 5.23 -1.04 11.61
C LEU A 285 4.81 0.43 11.50
N VAL A 286 3.50 0.69 11.42
CA VAL A 286 2.96 2.06 11.40
C VAL A 286 3.29 2.78 12.71
N ALA A 287 3.13 2.13 13.86
CA ALA A 287 3.48 2.72 15.15
C ALA A 287 4.97 3.06 15.24
N VAL A 288 5.86 2.18 14.77
CA VAL A 288 7.31 2.43 14.71
C VAL A 288 7.63 3.57 13.74
N ALA A 289 7.01 3.59 12.56
CA ALA A 289 7.20 4.66 11.59
C ALA A 289 6.69 6.02 12.13
N MET A 290 5.54 6.04 12.80
CA MET A 290 4.99 7.22 13.44
C MET A 290 5.87 7.68 14.61
N TYR A 291 6.33 6.77 15.46
CA TYR A 291 7.25 7.11 16.56
C TYR A 291 8.58 7.66 16.03
N GLY A 292 9.13 7.06 14.98
CA GLY A 292 10.31 7.56 14.27
C GLY A 292 10.08 8.96 13.69
N ALA A 293 8.96 9.16 12.98
CA ALA A 293 8.58 10.45 12.43
C ALA A 293 8.32 11.50 13.53
N MET A 294 7.70 11.14 14.65
CA MET A 294 7.45 12.03 15.80
C MET A 294 8.74 12.32 16.57
N SER A 295 9.70 11.40 16.63
CA SER A 295 11.01 11.64 17.25
C SER A 295 11.87 12.57 16.39
N ALA A 296 11.82 12.40 15.06
CA ALA A 296 12.46 13.30 14.10
C ALA A 296 11.77 14.67 14.04
N ALA A 297 10.43 14.71 14.14
CA ALA A 297 9.67 15.96 14.21
C ALA A 297 9.85 16.65 15.55
N GLY A 298 9.87 15.93 16.68
CA GLY A 298 10.05 16.49 18.02
C GLY A 298 11.45 17.07 18.26
N SER A 299 12.45 16.62 17.51
CA SER A 299 13.77 17.26 17.46
C SER A 299 13.82 18.51 16.56
N GLY A 300 12.85 18.69 15.66
CA GLY A 300 12.67 19.90 14.84
C GLY A 300 11.58 20.87 15.32
N MET A 301 10.70 20.46 16.23
CA MET A 301 9.50 21.18 16.64
C MET A 301 9.71 21.95 17.96
N TYR A 302 10.87 22.60 18.12
CA TYR A 302 11.08 23.63 19.16
C TYR A 302 10.79 25.05 18.65
N TYR A 303 10.33 25.23 17.41
CA TYR A 303 9.77 26.50 16.95
C TYR A 303 8.48 26.25 16.16
N PRO A 304 7.30 26.67 16.66
CA PRO A 304 6.09 26.61 15.89
C PRO A 304 6.14 27.70 14.83
N SER A 305 6.46 27.33 13.59
CA SER A 305 6.22 28.19 12.42
C SER A 305 4.76 28.07 12.02
N THR A 306 3.97 29.06 12.41
CA THR A 306 2.63 29.29 11.88
C THR A 306 2.69 29.54 10.37
N SER A 307 1.80 28.86 9.67
CA SER A 307 1.50 28.87 8.24
C SER A 307 1.64 30.20 7.47
N ALA A 308 2.36 30.11 6.35
CA ALA A 308 1.97 30.57 5.01
C ALA A 308 1.48 32.02 4.80
N ALA A 309 2.45 32.92 4.64
CA ALA A 309 2.52 33.77 3.45
C ALA A 309 3.94 33.62 2.90
N THR A 310 4.12 33.70 1.57
CA THR A 310 5.38 33.54 0.84
C THR A 310 6.38 34.63 1.22
N TYR A 311 6.92 34.57 2.43
CA TYR A 311 8.18 35.17 2.83
C TYR A 311 9.19 34.02 2.67
N LYS A 312 10.15 34.14 1.73
CA LYS A 312 11.34 33.27 1.77
C LYS A 312 11.85 33.32 3.21
N ALA A 313 11.95 32.17 3.88
CA ALA A 313 12.40 32.12 5.26
C ALA A 313 13.69 32.95 5.35
N PRO A 314 13.79 33.93 6.27
CA PRO A 314 14.90 34.88 6.30
C PRO A 314 16.28 34.18 6.38
N ASP A 315 16.31 32.94 6.91
CA ASP A 315 17.48 32.05 6.92
C ASP A 315 18.09 31.80 5.53
N ALA A 316 17.26 31.72 4.49
CA ALA A 316 17.72 31.42 3.13
C ALA A 316 18.52 32.58 2.51
N ALA A 317 18.19 33.83 2.83
CA ALA A 317 18.86 35.01 2.28
C ALA A 317 20.25 35.21 2.89
N ALA A 318 20.36 35.15 4.23
CA ALA A 318 21.66 35.22 4.90
C ALA A 318 22.59 34.08 4.48
N GLN A 319 22.05 32.87 4.29
CA GLN A 319 22.83 31.72 3.82
C GLN A 319 23.23 31.83 2.33
N SER A 320 22.38 32.41 1.48
CA SER A 320 22.71 32.71 0.07
C SER A 320 23.85 33.71 0.01
N LEU A 321 23.76 34.80 0.79
CA LEU A 321 24.77 35.85 0.86
C LEU A 321 26.10 35.37 1.45
N ALA A 322 26.07 34.57 2.52
CA ALA A 322 27.30 33.99 3.10
C ALA A 322 28.01 33.06 2.11
N ARG A 323 27.25 32.21 1.38
CA ARG A 323 27.81 31.35 0.33
C ARG A 323 28.31 32.14 -0.88
N GLY A 324 27.62 33.21 -1.26
CA GLY A 324 28.08 34.11 -2.31
C GLY A 324 29.41 34.77 -1.95
N LEU A 325 29.56 35.24 -0.70
CA LEU A 325 30.78 35.86 -0.20
C LEU A 325 31.96 34.88 -0.21
N THR A 326 31.76 33.67 0.33
CA THR A 326 32.82 32.66 0.35
C THR A 326 33.17 32.18 -1.05
N GLY A 327 32.17 32.05 -1.94
CA GLY A 327 32.37 31.77 -3.36
C GLY A 327 33.19 32.87 -4.06
N PHE A 328 32.87 34.14 -3.81
CA PHE A 328 33.62 35.28 -4.35
C PHE A 328 35.08 35.27 -3.87
N ALA A 329 35.31 35.08 -2.57
CA ALA A 329 36.66 35.00 -2.04
C ALA A 329 37.44 33.82 -2.63
N ALA A 330 36.80 32.66 -2.81
CA ALA A 330 37.43 31.50 -3.41
C ALA A 330 37.87 31.75 -4.86
N THR A 331 37.06 32.45 -5.66
CA THR A 331 37.39 32.78 -7.05
C THR A 331 38.39 33.93 -7.17
N ASN A 332 38.49 34.80 -6.17
CA ASN A 332 39.38 35.97 -6.15
C ASN A 332 40.61 35.79 -5.25
N ASN A 333 41.17 34.58 -5.19
CA ASN A 333 42.40 34.26 -4.43
C ASN A 333 42.37 34.60 -2.93
N GLY A 334 41.18 34.65 -2.34
CA GLY A 334 40.92 34.98 -0.95
C GLY A 334 40.62 36.46 -0.69
N VAL A 335 40.57 37.28 -1.74
CA VAL A 335 40.17 38.70 -1.66
C VAL A 335 38.65 38.81 -1.58
N TRP A 336 38.17 39.53 -0.58
CA TRP A 336 36.74 39.86 -0.40
C TRP A 336 36.32 41.02 -1.31
N PRO A 337 35.03 41.13 -1.69
CA PRO A 337 34.57 42.27 -2.48
C PRO A 337 34.77 43.58 -1.70
N GLU A 338 35.15 44.67 -2.38
CA GLU A 338 35.31 45.98 -1.71
C GLU A 338 33.94 46.58 -1.38
N ASP A 339 32.98 46.35 -2.28
CA ASP A 339 31.58 46.70 -2.12
C ASP A 339 30.70 45.43 -2.19
N PRO A 340 29.79 45.18 -1.22
CA PRO A 340 28.83 44.08 -1.30
C PRO A 340 28.04 44.00 -2.62
N TYR A 341 27.87 45.11 -3.35
CA TYR A 341 27.23 45.12 -4.67
C TYR A 341 28.03 44.41 -5.77
N GLU A 342 29.35 44.27 -5.64
CA GLU A 342 30.18 43.52 -6.60
C GLU A 342 29.75 42.05 -6.70
N MET A 343 29.12 41.50 -5.66
CA MET A 343 28.58 40.15 -5.66
C MET A 343 27.37 39.96 -6.58
N VAL A 344 26.58 41.02 -6.76
CA VAL A 344 25.42 41.02 -7.68
C VAL A 344 25.95 41.01 -9.11
N ASP A 345 26.94 41.86 -9.40
CA ASP A 345 27.57 41.95 -10.72
C ASP A 345 28.32 40.66 -11.11
N ALA A 346 28.87 39.95 -10.12
CA ALA A 346 29.52 38.65 -10.30
C ALA A 346 28.52 37.47 -10.50
N LEU A 347 27.21 37.73 -10.52
CA LEU A 347 26.12 36.72 -10.63
C LEU A 347 26.16 35.64 -9.53
N LEU A 348 26.77 35.94 -8.38
CA LEU A 348 26.90 34.96 -7.29
C LEU A 348 25.70 34.96 -6.35
N VAL A 349 24.91 36.03 -6.34
CA VAL A 349 23.69 36.17 -5.53
C VAL A 349 22.61 36.85 -6.38
N ALA A 350 21.37 36.39 -6.26
CA ALA A 350 20.25 37.00 -6.96
C ALA A 350 19.91 38.37 -6.34
N GLU A 351 19.57 39.35 -7.18
CA GLU A 351 19.20 40.71 -6.75
C GLU A 351 18.05 40.71 -5.72
N GLU A 352 17.12 39.76 -5.85
CA GLU A 352 16.01 39.53 -4.92
C GLU A 352 16.42 39.13 -3.49
N ASP A 353 17.65 38.63 -3.28
CA ASP A 353 18.14 38.24 -1.96
C ASP A 353 18.58 39.47 -1.11
N PHE A 354 18.73 40.65 -1.71
CA PHE A 354 19.07 41.91 -1.01
C PHE A 354 17.85 42.67 -0.44
N SER A 355 16.70 41.99 -0.33
CA SER A 355 15.37 42.52 0.05
C SER A 355 14.72 43.40 -1.05
N PRO A 356 13.50 43.06 -1.51
CA PRO A 356 12.85 43.75 -2.64
C PRO A 356 12.39 45.18 -2.34
N LEU A 357 12.38 45.63 -1.08
CA LEU A 357 11.79 46.90 -0.67
C LEU A 357 12.72 48.11 -0.69
N THR A 358 14.01 47.95 -1.03
CA THR A 358 14.97 49.07 -1.14
C THR A 358 15.58 49.24 -2.53
N PHE A 359 15.19 48.42 -3.51
CA PHE A 359 15.72 48.47 -4.87
C PHE A 359 14.99 49.47 -5.78
N THR A 360 14.75 50.69 -5.27
CA THR A 360 14.58 51.87 -6.14
C THR A 360 15.94 52.57 -6.27
N PRO A 361 16.27 53.23 -7.40
CA PRO A 361 17.63 53.43 -7.85
C PRO A 361 18.43 54.38 -6.94
N ARG A 362 19.03 53.83 -5.89
CA ARG A 362 20.14 54.44 -5.12
C ARG A 362 21.51 54.05 -5.67
N ILE A 363 21.57 53.58 -6.93
CA ILE A 363 22.81 53.48 -7.71
C ILE A 363 23.51 54.86 -7.82
N SER A 364 22.80 55.97 -7.58
CA SER A 364 23.39 57.32 -7.50
C SER A 364 24.08 57.67 -6.16
N ALA A 365 23.94 56.88 -5.10
CA ALA A 365 24.54 57.16 -3.79
C ALA A 365 25.88 56.43 -3.55
N ALA A 366 26.28 55.51 -4.43
CA ALA A 366 27.62 54.90 -4.41
C ALA A 366 28.75 55.92 -4.66
N GLY A 367 28.42 57.13 -5.15
CA GLY A 367 29.38 58.19 -5.44
C GLY A 367 29.92 58.99 -4.24
N PHE A 368 29.64 58.59 -2.98
CA PHE A 368 29.97 59.41 -1.79
C PHE A 368 30.84 58.74 -0.72
N LEU A 369 31.52 57.63 -1.01
CA LEU A 369 32.51 57.09 -0.07
C LEU A 369 33.92 57.55 -0.48
N PRO A 370 34.63 58.32 0.38
CA PRO A 370 35.99 58.73 0.07
C PRO A 370 36.90 57.49 0.00
N PRO A 371 37.70 57.34 -1.07
CA PRO A 371 38.62 56.21 -1.20
C PRO A 371 39.61 56.17 -0.03
N GLY A 372 39.91 54.97 0.46
CA GLY A 372 40.94 54.74 1.49
C GLY A 372 40.44 54.55 2.93
N ARG A 373 39.14 54.54 3.21
CA ARG A 373 38.63 54.20 4.55
C ARG A 373 38.67 52.69 4.81
N LYS A 374 39.24 52.30 5.96
CA LYS A 374 39.16 50.92 6.47
C LYS A 374 37.83 50.70 7.18
N PHE A 375 36.90 50.05 6.49
CA PHE A 375 35.62 49.66 7.07
C PHE A 375 35.78 48.49 8.03
N VAL A 376 34.88 48.40 9.01
CA VAL A 376 34.71 47.26 9.92
C VAL A 376 33.36 46.61 9.66
N ALA A 377 32.33 47.41 9.42
CA ALA A 377 31.00 46.92 9.02
C ALA A 377 30.26 47.92 8.12
N ARG A 378 29.51 47.41 7.14
CA ARG A 378 28.71 48.21 6.19
C ARG A 378 27.31 47.65 6.03
N ARG A 379 26.31 48.53 6.00
CA ARG A 379 24.91 48.14 5.80
C ARG A 379 24.46 48.26 4.34
N VAL A 380 23.79 47.23 3.85
CA VAL A 380 23.04 47.21 2.58
C VAL A 380 21.67 46.61 2.85
N GLY A 381 20.63 47.45 2.77
CA GLY A 381 19.26 47.07 3.15
C GLY A 381 19.19 46.57 4.60
N ASP A 382 18.62 45.39 4.78
CA ASP A 382 18.47 44.73 6.09
C ASP A 382 19.69 43.87 6.49
N HIS A 383 20.81 43.99 5.78
CA HIS A 383 22.01 43.22 6.05
C HIS A 383 23.19 44.12 6.43
N VAL A 384 23.97 43.69 7.42
CA VAL A 384 25.23 44.31 7.85
C VAL A 384 26.36 43.35 7.53
N PHE A 385 27.23 43.74 6.60
CA PHE A 385 28.41 43.01 6.18
C PHE A 385 29.57 43.33 7.10
N THR A 386 30.24 42.31 7.63
CA THR A 386 31.26 42.40 8.69
C THR A 386 32.58 41.74 8.32
N TYR A 387 32.75 41.38 7.04
CA TYR A 387 33.89 40.62 6.53
C TYR A 387 35.18 41.45 6.35
N TYR A 388 35.12 42.77 6.53
CA TYR A 388 36.26 43.65 6.28
C TYR A 388 37.45 43.31 7.19
N GLY A 389 38.62 43.11 6.57
CA GLY A 389 39.86 42.74 7.24
C GLY A 389 40.03 41.24 7.53
N LEU A 390 39.03 40.40 7.21
CA LEU A 390 39.17 38.95 7.36
C LEU A 390 40.14 38.36 6.34
N ASP A 391 40.94 37.39 6.76
CA ASP A 391 41.64 36.49 5.85
C ASP A 391 40.82 35.22 5.68
N SER A 392 40.28 34.99 4.48
CA SER A 392 39.42 33.85 4.17
C SER A 392 40.08 32.48 4.38
N LYS A 393 41.42 32.41 4.43
CA LYS A 393 42.16 31.13 4.56
C LYS A 393 42.62 30.82 5.98
N SER A 394 42.81 31.83 6.81
CA SER A 394 43.44 31.67 8.13
C SER A 394 42.55 32.09 9.31
N SER A 395 41.40 32.71 9.04
CA SER A 395 40.50 33.18 10.09
C SER A 395 39.61 32.05 10.64
N ASP A 396 39.17 32.19 11.89
CA ASP A 396 38.26 31.24 12.56
C ASP A 396 36.95 31.07 11.76
N PRO A 397 36.53 29.83 11.40
CA PRO A 397 35.34 29.57 10.60
C PRO A 397 34.04 30.09 11.24
N GLY A 398 34.03 30.30 12.56
CA GLY A 398 32.89 30.86 13.27
C GLY A 398 32.79 32.39 13.26
N LEU A 399 33.68 33.11 12.55
CA LEU A 399 33.57 34.56 12.41
C LEU A 399 32.40 34.95 11.50
N TRP A 400 31.68 36.00 11.88
CA TRP A 400 30.50 36.49 11.17
C TRP A 400 30.90 37.27 9.92
N LEU A 401 30.32 36.89 8.78
CA LEU A 401 30.45 37.58 7.49
C LEU A 401 29.33 38.59 7.27
N ILE A 402 28.12 38.24 7.68
CA ILE A 402 26.91 39.01 7.44
C ILE A 402 25.92 38.83 8.59
N ILE A 403 25.21 39.89 8.93
CA ILE A 403 24.17 39.91 9.96
C ILE A 403 22.90 40.45 9.34
N GLN A 404 21.83 39.66 9.31
CA GLN A 404 20.50 40.14 8.98
C GLN A 404 19.92 40.86 10.20
N SER A 405 19.85 42.18 10.11
CA SER A 405 19.30 43.07 11.12
C SER A 405 18.55 44.16 10.39
N PRO A 406 17.22 44.30 10.52
CA PRO A 406 16.47 45.32 9.80
C PRO A 406 17.04 46.71 9.99
N ALA A 407 16.96 47.53 8.95
CA ALA A 407 17.33 48.93 9.08
C ALA A 407 16.46 49.61 10.15
N PRO A 408 17.01 50.53 10.97
CA PRO A 408 16.26 51.24 12.03
C PRO A 408 14.99 51.93 11.54
N ASN A 409 14.96 52.31 10.26
CA ASN A 409 13.85 53.00 9.60
C ASN A 409 13.09 52.11 8.61
N SER A 410 13.23 50.77 8.70
CA SER A 410 12.53 49.87 7.79
C SER A 410 11.01 49.98 8.00
N PRO A 411 10.21 50.22 6.94
CA PRO A 411 8.76 50.40 7.05
C PRO A 411 8.02 49.10 7.39
N ILE A 412 8.72 47.96 7.44
CA ILE A 412 8.18 46.65 7.77
C ILE A 412 8.10 46.53 9.30
N PRO A 413 6.91 46.49 9.92
CA PRO A 413 6.76 46.53 11.39
C PRO A 413 7.18 45.27 12.12
N THR A 414 7.76 44.29 11.45
CA THR A 414 8.24 43.05 12.04
C THR A 414 9.75 43.08 12.05
N ALA A 415 10.34 43.59 13.14
CA ALA A 415 11.65 43.10 13.51
C ALA A 415 11.57 41.56 13.48
N PRO A 416 12.39 40.86 12.69
CA PRO A 416 12.43 39.42 12.79
C PRO A 416 12.72 39.12 14.26
N SER A 417 11.94 38.21 14.83
CA SER A 417 12.11 37.73 16.20
C SER A 417 13.49 37.12 16.43
N LEU A 418 14.30 36.98 15.37
CA LEU A 418 15.64 36.45 15.38
C LEU A 418 16.58 37.35 14.56
N ARG A 419 17.82 37.49 15.02
CA ARG A 419 18.98 37.97 14.26
C ARG A 419 19.67 36.77 13.63
N ILE A 420 19.77 36.75 12.31
CA ILE A 420 20.43 35.66 11.58
C ILE A 420 21.82 36.12 11.19
N VAL A 421 22.83 35.33 11.51
CA VAL A 421 24.22 35.60 11.14
C VAL A 421 24.71 34.52 10.18
N GLY A 422 25.38 34.93 9.11
CA GLY A 422 26.13 34.03 8.22
C GLY A 422 27.59 33.97 8.65
N LEU A 423 28.10 32.74 8.78
CA LEU A 423 29.47 32.47 9.23
C LEU A 423 30.44 32.28 8.05
N LEU A 424 31.73 32.35 8.35
CA LEU A 424 32.81 32.17 7.37
C LEU A 424 32.81 30.77 6.73
N ASP A 425 32.33 29.74 7.43
CA ASP A 425 32.16 28.39 6.87
C ASP A 425 30.92 28.22 5.98
N GLY A 426 30.10 29.27 5.80
CA GLY A 426 28.88 29.26 5.00
C GLY A 426 27.63 28.74 5.74
N THR A 427 27.74 28.38 7.01
CA THR A 427 26.59 28.06 7.87
C THR A 427 25.95 29.34 8.43
N THR A 428 24.78 29.20 9.06
CA THR A 428 24.07 30.30 9.71
C THR A 428 23.72 29.97 11.16
N LEU A 429 23.64 31.00 11.99
CA LEU A 429 23.10 30.92 13.36
C LEU A 429 21.98 31.95 13.53
N SER A 430 21.04 31.66 14.43
CA SER A 430 19.91 32.53 14.74
C SER A 430 19.84 32.81 16.23
N PHE A 431 19.71 34.08 16.61
CA PHE A 431 19.68 34.53 18.00
C PHE A 431 18.44 35.36 18.28
N ALA A 432 17.79 35.19 19.42
CA ALA A 432 16.75 36.14 19.85
C ALA A 432 17.36 37.53 20.14
N PRO A 433 16.63 38.62 19.86
CA PRO A 433 17.08 39.96 20.21
C PRO A 433 17.21 40.13 21.74
N GLY A 434 18.04 41.08 22.17
CA GLY A 434 18.32 41.35 23.58
C GLY A 434 19.50 40.52 24.08
N GLU A 435 19.40 39.98 25.30
CA GLU A 435 20.52 39.39 26.03
C GLU A 435 21.22 38.24 25.28
N GLU A 436 20.47 37.40 24.54
CA GLU A 436 21.05 36.29 23.76
C GLU A 436 21.96 36.81 22.64
N PHE A 437 21.46 37.75 21.84
CA PHE A 437 22.26 38.37 20.78
C PHE A 437 23.41 39.21 21.35
N ASP A 438 23.22 39.93 22.46
CA ASP A 438 24.27 40.72 23.10
C ASP A 438 25.42 39.82 23.61
N ALA A 439 25.09 38.68 24.21
CA ALA A 439 26.07 37.68 24.63
C ALA A 439 26.80 37.07 23.42
N ALA A 440 26.07 36.75 22.34
CA ALA A 440 26.66 36.23 21.11
C ALA A 440 27.59 37.26 20.43
N LEU A 441 27.22 38.54 20.43
CA LEU A 441 28.03 39.64 19.91
C LEU A 441 29.29 39.84 20.74
N ALA A 442 29.20 39.76 22.08
CA ALA A 442 30.37 39.80 22.97
C ALA A 442 31.34 38.64 22.69
N ALA A 443 30.82 37.41 22.59
CA ALA A 443 31.63 36.23 22.24
C ALA A 443 32.27 36.36 20.85
N GLN A 444 31.55 36.94 19.89
CA GLN A 444 32.08 37.21 18.56
C GLN A 444 33.20 38.25 18.60
N ASN A 445 33.08 39.29 19.44
CA ASN A 445 34.12 40.29 19.63
C ASN A 445 35.39 39.71 20.28
N GLU A 446 35.26 38.74 21.19
CA GLU A 446 36.41 37.99 21.70
C GLU A 446 37.13 37.19 20.60
N ARG A 447 36.37 36.54 19.70
CA ARG A 447 36.96 35.84 18.53
C ARG A 447 37.65 36.81 17.59
N ARG A 448 37.03 37.96 17.32
CA ARG A 448 37.62 39.03 16.49
C ARG A 448 38.91 39.58 17.11
N ALA A 449 38.95 39.79 18.42
CA ALA A 449 40.15 40.23 19.11
C ALA A 449 41.32 39.22 18.95
N LYS A 450 41.05 37.91 19.05
CA LYS A 450 42.06 36.86 18.80
C LYS A 450 42.61 36.91 17.37
N ALA A 451 41.77 37.29 16.40
CA ALA A 451 42.16 37.48 15.01
C ALA A 451 42.73 38.89 14.71
N SER A 452 42.98 39.72 15.74
CA SER A 452 43.44 41.12 15.60
C SER A 452 42.50 42.00 14.76
N LEU A 453 41.19 41.73 14.82
CA LEU A 453 40.15 42.49 14.12
C LEU A 453 39.45 43.47 15.08
N PRO A 454 39.03 44.64 14.59
CA PRO A 454 38.23 45.57 15.40
C PRO A 454 36.91 44.95 15.85
N PRO A 455 36.39 45.29 17.05
CA PRO A 455 35.12 44.78 17.55
C PRO A 455 33.94 45.29 16.69
N LEU A 456 32.89 44.49 16.62
CA LEU A 456 31.59 44.86 16.07
C LEU A 456 30.76 45.58 17.14
N ILE A 457 29.96 46.55 16.69
CA ILE A 457 28.91 47.17 17.50
C ILE A 457 27.55 46.54 17.16
N ASP A 458 26.53 46.91 17.93
CA ASP A 458 25.14 46.55 17.62
C ASP A 458 24.81 46.88 16.15
N PRO A 459 24.41 45.90 15.32
CA PRO A 459 24.12 46.11 13.91
C PRO A 459 23.00 47.12 13.66
N ALA A 460 22.11 47.37 14.64
CA ALA A 460 21.10 48.43 14.54
C ALA A 460 21.72 49.83 14.48
N LYS A 461 22.94 50.01 15.01
CA LYS A 461 23.66 51.29 14.99
C LYS A 461 24.46 51.52 13.71
N VAL A 462 24.71 50.48 12.93
CA VAL A 462 25.37 50.58 11.62
C VAL A 462 24.32 51.03 10.61
N THR A 463 24.47 52.21 10.02
CA THR A 463 23.55 52.69 8.97
C THR A 463 24.28 52.83 7.65
N THR A 464 23.54 52.97 6.53
CA THR A 464 24.16 53.22 5.23
C THR A 464 24.92 54.55 5.20
N GLU A 465 24.46 55.55 5.96
CA GLU A 465 25.05 56.88 6.06
C GLU A 465 26.19 56.95 7.09
N SER A 466 26.24 55.99 8.02
CA SER A 466 27.24 55.88 9.08
C SER A 466 27.75 54.45 9.19
N PRO A 467 28.58 54.00 8.22
CA PRO A 467 29.24 52.70 8.32
C PRO A 467 30.25 52.70 9.47
N LEU A 468 30.47 51.54 10.08
CA LEU A 468 31.48 51.40 11.13
C LEU A 468 32.87 51.38 10.48
N THR A 469 33.73 52.32 10.86
CA THR A 469 35.12 52.40 10.40
C THR A 469 36.08 52.11 11.55
N ALA A 470 37.32 51.71 11.23
CA ALA A 470 38.34 51.40 12.24
C ALA A 470 38.77 52.61 13.09
N GLU A 471 38.43 53.83 12.66
CA GLU A 471 38.73 55.10 13.35
C GLU A 471 37.54 55.61 14.18
N SER A 472 36.38 54.95 14.10
CA SER A 472 35.22 55.32 14.91
C SER A 472 35.46 54.89 16.36
N PRO A 473 35.36 55.80 17.35
CA PRO A 473 35.56 55.47 18.76
C PRO A 473 34.50 54.53 19.33
#